data_AF-A0A436HD29-F1
#
_entry.id   AF-A0A436HD29-F1
#
_cell.length_a   1.000
_cell.length_b   1.000
_cell.length_c   1.000
_cell.angle_alpha   90.00
_cell.angle_beta   90.00
_cell.angle_gamma   90.00
#
_symmetry.space_group_name_H-M   'P 1'
#
loop_
_entity.id
_entity.type
_entity.pdbx_description
1 polymer ?
#
loop_
_entity_poly.entity_id
_entity_poly.type
_entity_poly.pdbx_seq_one_letter_code
_entity_poly.pdbx_strand_id
1 'polypeptide(L)'
;HGRLEPWRFILYRGDARVEIGSQLAALAEQREGPLSEGRRNQELARFSRAPLVIGVVSIPRDNPKIPQWEMFLSGGMAAMNLMIAANALGYGTNMISNWYSDVPEGRALLGLAPQERVIGFIHIGSYAGPAPERPRPDPAKLYSDYSGPWAG
;
A
#
# COMPACT_ATOMS: atom_id res chain seq x y z
N HIS A 1 12.54 -8.88 12.40
CA HIS A 1 13.09 -9.16 13.74
C HIS A 1 12.20 -10.20 14.44
N GLY A 2 12.77 -11.10 15.26
CA GLY A 2 11.99 -12.07 16.06
C GLY A 2 11.18 -13.15 15.32
N ARG A 3 11.29 -13.28 13.98
CA ARG A 3 10.53 -14.24 13.15
C ARG A 3 9.01 -14.21 13.41
N LEU A 4 8.46 -13.02 13.64
CA LEU A 4 7.06 -12.84 14.05
C LEU A 4 6.05 -12.88 12.91
N GLU A 5 6.51 -12.73 11.66
CA GLU A 5 5.65 -12.61 10.47
C GLU A 5 4.46 -11.62 10.67
N PRO A 6 4.68 -10.38 11.15
CA PRO A 6 3.62 -9.43 11.51
C PRO A 6 2.98 -8.76 10.28
N TRP A 7 2.85 -9.47 9.16
CA TRP A 7 2.15 -9.02 7.97
C TRP A 7 1.35 -10.17 7.33
N ARG A 8 0.32 -9.81 6.56
CA ARG A 8 -0.41 -10.72 5.70
C ARG A 8 -0.71 -10.07 4.35
N PHE A 9 -1.08 -10.89 3.38
CA PHE A 9 -1.44 -10.46 2.04
C PHE A 9 -2.93 -10.71 1.77
N ILE A 10 -3.60 -9.74 1.16
CA ILE A 10 -4.98 -9.87 0.66
C ILE A 10 -4.94 -9.72 -0.85
N LEU A 11 -5.48 -10.70 -1.58
CA LEU A 11 -5.54 -10.66 -3.04
C LEU A 11 -6.88 -10.10 -3.50
N TYR A 12 -6.87 -8.99 -4.22
CA TYR A 12 -8.02 -8.40 -4.88
C TYR A 12 -7.89 -8.64 -6.39
N ARG A 13 -8.72 -9.51 -6.94
CA ARG A 13 -8.68 -9.95 -8.35
C ARG A 13 -10.07 -10.33 -8.86
N GLY A 14 -10.21 -10.50 -10.17
CA GLY A 14 -11.51 -10.76 -10.79
C GLY A 14 -12.50 -9.63 -10.52
N ASP A 15 -13.76 -9.97 -10.28
CA ASP A 15 -14.86 -9.03 -10.08
C ASP A 15 -14.79 -8.27 -8.75
N ALA A 16 -14.12 -8.85 -7.75
CA ALA A 16 -13.95 -8.20 -6.43
C ALA A 16 -13.30 -6.80 -6.54
N ARG A 17 -12.41 -6.59 -7.52
CA ARG A 17 -11.78 -5.28 -7.76
C ARG A 17 -12.77 -4.21 -8.19
N VAL A 18 -13.79 -4.60 -8.96
CA VAL A 18 -14.84 -3.69 -9.44
C VAL A 18 -15.83 -3.40 -8.32
N GLU A 19 -16.22 -4.43 -7.58
CA GLU A 19 -17.11 -4.30 -6.41
C GLU A 19 -16.51 -3.37 -5.34
N ILE A 20 -15.23 -3.54 -5.01
CA ILE A 20 -14.52 -2.64 -4.10
C ILE A 20 -14.54 -1.20 -4.62
N GLY A 21 -14.36 -0.98 -5.92
CA GLY A 21 -14.45 0.34 -6.53
C GLY A 21 -15.80 1.01 -6.31
N SER A 22 -16.89 0.25 -6.50
CA SER A 22 -18.26 0.71 -6.24
C SER A 22 -18.46 1.10 -4.78
N GLN A 23 -17.98 0.28 -3.84
CA GLN A 23 -18.08 0.56 -2.41
C GLN A 23 -17.25 1.78 -1.98
N LEU A 24 -16.05 1.95 -2.54
CA LEU A 24 -15.21 3.12 -2.28
C LEU A 24 -15.83 4.40 -2.84
N ALA A 25 -16.47 4.35 -4.01
CA ALA A 25 -17.17 5.50 -4.57
C ALA A 25 -18.35 5.92 -3.68
N ALA A 26 -19.15 4.96 -3.21
CA ALA A 26 -20.25 5.23 -2.29
C ALA A 26 -19.75 5.80 -0.95
N LEU A 27 -18.66 5.26 -0.39
CA LEU A 27 -18.06 5.78 0.85
C LEU A 27 -17.51 7.19 0.67
N ALA A 28 -16.86 7.48 -0.45
CA ALA A 28 -16.38 8.83 -0.75
C ALA A 28 -17.56 9.82 -0.85
N GLU A 29 -18.63 9.46 -1.53
CA GLU A 29 -19.83 10.29 -1.70
C GLU A 29 -20.57 10.52 -0.37
N GLN A 30 -20.60 9.51 0.51
CA GLN A 30 -21.11 9.66 1.88
C GLN A 30 -20.30 10.67 2.71
N ARG A 31 -18.96 10.70 2.54
CA ARG A 31 -18.05 11.54 3.33
C ARG A 31 -17.92 12.95 2.79
N GLU A 32 -17.91 13.10 1.47
CA GLU A 32 -17.58 14.33 0.77
C GLU A 32 -18.84 15.04 0.21
N GLY A 33 -19.99 14.35 0.17
CA GLY A 33 -21.17 14.78 -0.56
C GLY A 33 -21.13 14.36 -2.04
N PRO A 34 -22.06 14.85 -2.88
CA PRO A 34 -22.13 14.50 -4.30
C PRO A 34 -20.78 14.68 -5.01
N LEU A 35 -20.29 13.61 -5.65
CA LEU A 35 -18.99 13.65 -6.31
C LEU A 35 -19.11 14.14 -7.75
N SER A 36 -18.10 14.84 -8.24
CA SER A 36 -17.96 15.06 -9.68
C SER A 36 -17.75 13.73 -10.40
N GLU A 37 -18.16 13.66 -11.67
CA GLU A 37 -18.02 12.43 -12.48
C GLU A 37 -16.57 11.92 -12.49
N GLY A 38 -15.59 12.81 -12.64
CA GLY A 38 -14.16 12.46 -12.62
C GLY A 38 -13.70 11.88 -11.28
N ARG A 39 -14.14 12.47 -10.16
CA ARG A 39 -13.83 11.97 -8.80
C ARG A 39 -14.47 10.60 -8.56
N ARG A 40 -15.73 10.43 -8.97
CA ARG A 40 -16.46 9.15 -8.87
C ARG A 40 -15.78 8.06 -9.70
N ASN A 41 -15.45 8.35 -10.96
CA ASN A 41 -14.74 7.42 -11.84
C ASN A 41 -13.36 7.06 -11.30
N GLN A 42 -12.68 7.99 -10.62
CA GLN A 42 -11.40 7.70 -9.95
C GLN A 42 -11.56 6.63 -8.86
N GLU A 43 -12.61 6.71 -8.03
CA GLU A 43 -12.90 5.76 -6.96
C GLU A 43 -13.34 4.39 -7.50
N LEU A 44 -14.24 4.37 -8.49
CA LEU A 44 -14.64 3.15 -9.20
C LEU A 44 -13.45 2.39 -9.79
N ALA A 45 -12.42 3.12 -10.24
CA ALA A 45 -11.25 2.54 -10.88
C ALA A 45 -10.14 2.12 -9.89
N ARG A 46 -10.25 2.40 -8.58
CA ARG A 46 -9.11 2.27 -7.64
C ARG A 46 -8.44 0.91 -7.70
N PHE A 47 -9.22 -0.17 -7.63
CA PHE A 47 -8.70 -1.53 -7.63
C PHE A 47 -8.75 -2.20 -9.01
N SER A 48 -9.43 -1.62 -10.00
CA SER A 48 -9.62 -2.24 -11.32
C SER A 48 -8.60 -1.82 -12.38
N ARG A 49 -7.74 -0.84 -12.11
CA ARG A 49 -6.62 -0.40 -12.99
C ARG A 49 -5.56 -1.47 -13.29
N ALA A 50 -5.49 -2.50 -12.46
CA ALA A 50 -4.57 -3.63 -12.63
C ALA A 50 -5.34 -4.94 -12.46
N PRO A 51 -4.97 -6.02 -13.16
CA PRO A 51 -5.65 -7.31 -13.06
C PRO A 51 -5.55 -7.94 -11.65
N LEU A 52 -4.50 -7.60 -10.91
CA LEU A 52 -4.29 -8.02 -9.53
C LEU A 52 -3.87 -6.82 -8.68
N VAL A 53 -4.46 -6.71 -7.49
CA VAL A 53 -3.97 -5.83 -6.43
C VAL A 53 -3.72 -6.68 -5.19
N ILE A 54 -2.55 -6.54 -4.57
CA ILE A 54 -2.23 -7.21 -3.31
C ILE A 54 -2.16 -6.16 -2.20
N GLY A 55 -3.07 -6.25 -1.22
CA GLY A 55 -2.98 -5.49 0.01
C GLY A 55 -1.94 -6.12 0.94
N VAL A 56 -0.90 -5.36 1.28
CA VAL A 56 0.05 -5.73 2.33
C VAL A 56 -0.43 -5.10 3.62
N VAL A 57 -0.75 -5.94 4.60
CA VAL A 57 -1.42 -5.53 5.83
C VAL A 57 -0.52 -5.86 7.02
N SER A 58 -0.25 -4.87 7.86
CA SER A 58 0.40 -5.03 9.14
C SER A 58 -0.57 -5.68 10.12
N ILE A 59 -0.15 -6.80 10.70
CA ILE A 59 -0.86 -7.55 11.74
C ILE A 59 0.00 -7.57 13.01
N PRO A 60 0.07 -6.44 13.75
CA PRO A 60 0.97 -6.33 14.89
C PRO A 60 0.70 -7.45 15.90
N ARG A 61 1.77 -8.03 16.44
CA ARG A 61 1.74 -9.02 17.51
C ARG A 61 2.11 -8.33 18.82
N ASP A 62 1.49 -8.73 19.92
CA ASP A 62 1.94 -8.27 21.23
C ASP A 62 3.31 -8.87 21.51
N ASN A 63 4.31 -8.03 21.74
CA ASN A 63 5.67 -8.44 22.05
C ASN A 63 6.40 -7.37 22.86
N PRO A 64 6.84 -7.68 24.10
CA PRO A 64 7.46 -6.68 24.97
C PRO A 64 8.86 -6.25 24.51
N LYS A 65 9.50 -7.00 23.62
CA LYS A 65 10.87 -6.73 23.13
C LYS A 65 10.90 -6.11 21.74
N ILE A 66 9.83 -6.28 20.96
CA ILE A 66 9.82 -5.90 19.55
C ILE A 66 8.76 -4.82 19.36
N PRO A 67 9.15 -3.56 19.15
CA PRO A 67 8.19 -2.48 18.98
C PRO A 67 7.43 -2.59 17.65
N GLN A 68 6.20 -2.08 17.61
CA GLN A 68 5.35 -2.20 16.42
C GLN A 68 5.92 -1.50 15.17
N TRP A 69 6.77 -0.49 15.32
CA TRP A 69 7.39 0.17 14.17
C TRP A 69 8.35 -0.77 13.42
N GLU A 70 9.09 -1.64 14.13
CA GLU A 70 9.93 -2.67 13.49
C GLU A 70 9.08 -3.71 12.77
N MET A 71 7.93 -4.06 13.34
CA MET A 71 6.97 -4.98 12.72
C MET A 71 6.42 -4.40 11.42
N PHE A 72 6.02 -3.13 11.45
CA PHE A 72 5.52 -2.40 10.30
C PHE A 72 6.59 -2.28 9.20
N LEU A 73 7.84 -1.94 9.57
CA LEU A 73 8.97 -1.93 8.63
C LEU A 73 9.21 -3.29 8.00
N SER A 74 9.12 -4.37 8.78
CA SER A 74 9.27 -5.73 8.24
C SER A 74 8.21 -6.06 7.19
N GLY A 75 6.98 -5.60 7.37
CA GLY A 75 5.94 -5.69 6.35
C GLY A 75 6.21 -4.81 5.12
N GLY A 76 6.80 -3.63 5.31
CA GLY A 76 7.30 -2.79 4.19
C GLY A 76 8.40 -3.47 3.37
N MET A 77 9.32 -4.19 4.02
CA MET A 77 10.33 -5.00 3.33
C MET A 77 9.69 -6.17 2.56
N ALA A 78 8.67 -6.81 3.13
CA ALA A 78 7.91 -7.85 2.43
C ALA A 78 7.20 -7.28 1.19
N ALA A 79 6.63 -6.07 1.27
CA ALA A 79 6.04 -5.36 0.14
C ALA A 79 7.07 -5.08 -0.97
N MET A 80 8.26 -4.57 -0.62
CA MET A 80 9.34 -4.33 -1.58
C MET A 80 9.81 -5.63 -2.25
N ASN A 81 10.00 -6.70 -1.48
CA ASN A 81 10.40 -8.00 -2.03
C ASN A 81 9.34 -8.57 -3.00
N LEU A 82 8.06 -8.43 -2.67
CA LEU A 82 6.97 -8.82 -3.57
C LEU A 82 7.03 -8.04 -4.90
N MET A 83 7.30 -6.73 -4.84
CA MET A 83 7.44 -5.91 -6.05
C MET A 83 8.67 -6.33 -6.88
N ILE A 84 9.83 -6.52 -6.24
CA ILE A 84 11.05 -6.98 -6.92
C ILE A 84 10.78 -8.33 -7.60
N ALA A 85 10.16 -9.27 -6.91
CA ALA A 85 9.85 -10.60 -7.46
C ALA A 85 8.88 -10.53 -8.64
N ALA A 86 7.79 -9.76 -8.52
CA ALA A 86 6.84 -9.58 -9.62
C ALA A 86 7.49 -8.92 -10.85
N ASN A 87 8.36 -7.93 -10.65
CA ASN A 87 9.08 -7.28 -11.73
C ASN A 87 10.11 -8.23 -12.39
N ALA A 88 10.80 -9.05 -11.60
CA ALA A 88 11.71 -10.07 -12.11
C ALA A 88 11.00 -11.15 -12.95
N LEU A 89 9.71 -11.38 -12.69
CA LEU A 89 8.84 -12.26 -13.49
C LEU A 89 8.22 -11.57 -14.73
N GLY A 90 8.59 -10.32 -15.01
CA GLY A 90 8.15 -9.58 -16.20
C GLY A 90 6.85 -8.78 -16.03
N TYR A 91 6.31 -8.68 -14.82
CA TYR A 91 5.19 -7.79 -14.53
C TYR A 91 5.66 -6.37 -14.19
N GLY A 92 4.75 -5.41 -14.23
CA GLY A 92 4.93 -4.08 -13.65
C GLY A 92 4.20 -3.97 -12.33
N THR A 93 4.82 -3.27 -11.37
CA THR A 93 4.24 -3.04 -10.04
C THR A 93 4.09 -1.55 -9.74
N ASN A 94 3.00 -1.17 -9.07
CA ASN A 94 2.82 0.17 -8.50
C ASN A 94 2.23 0.06 -7.09
N MET A 95 2.87 0.67 -6.09
CA MET A 95 2.43 0.65 -4.70
C MET A 95 1.80 1.98 -4.29
N ILE A 96 0.58 1.94 -3.76
CA ILE A 96 -0.17 3.09 -3.25
C ILE A 96 -0.95 2.73 -1.98
N SER A 97 -1.19 3.69 -1.08
CA SER A 97 -2.08 3.51 0.08
C SER A 97 -3.45 4.17 -0.16
N ASN A 98 -3.47 5.44 -0.59
CA ASN A 98 -4.66 6.31 -0.72
C ASN A 98 -5.46 6.50 0.59
N TRP A 99 -6.41 7.44 0.54
CA TRP A 99 -7.22 7.92 1.66
C TRP A 99 -7.98 6.82 2.42
N TYR A 100 -8.48 5.80 1.71
CA TYR A 100 -9.26 4.72 2.30
C TYR A 100 -8.44 3.82 3.24
N SER A 101 -7.11 3.91 3.20
CA SER A 101 -6.21 3.23 4.15
C SER A 101 -6.28 3.79 5.56
N ASP A 102 -6.59 5.08 5.70
CA ASP A 102 -6.47 5.81 6.97
C ASP A 102 -7.81 5.90 7.72
N VAL A 103 -8.89 5.39 7.13
CA VAL A 103 -10.24 5.48 7.70
C VAL A 103 -10.77 4.08 8.05
N PRO A 104 -11.41 3.89 9.23
CA PRO A 104 -11.88 2.57 9.66
C PRO A 104 -12.83 1.89 8.66
N GLU A 105 -13.76 2.65 8.07
CA GLU A 105 -14.76 2.14 7.13
C GLU A 105 -14.09 1.65 5.84
N GLY A 106 -13.14 2.42 5.31
CA GLY A 106 -12.36 2.04 4.13
C GLY A 106 -11.53 0.79 4.37
N ARG A 107 -10.86 0.68 5.53
CA ARG A 107 -10.14 -0.53 5.93
C ARG A 107 -11.07 -1.74 6.04
N ALA A 108 -12.27 -1.57 6.60
CA ALA A 108 -13.26 -2.64 6.72
C ALA A 108 -13.73 -3.15 5.33
N LEU A 109 -14.05 -2.24 4.39
CA LEU A 109 -14.39 -2.60 3.00
C LEU A 109 -13.29 -3.42 2.32
N LEU A 110 -12.03 -3.19 2.70
CA LEU A 110 -10.86 -3.86 2.15
C LEU A 110 -10.49 -5.15 2.91
N GLY A 111 -11.28 -5.55 3.89
CA GLY A 111 -11.10 -6.81 4.63
C GLY A 111 -10.05 -6.74 5.74
N LEU A 112 -9.79 -5.56 6.30
CA LEU A 112 -8.92 -5.38 7.46
C LEU A 112 -9.74 -5.38 8.77
N ALA A 113 -9.19 -6.02 9.80
CA ALA A 113 -9.71 -5.90 11.16
C ALA A 113 -9.33 -4.53 11.79
N PRO A 114 -10.03 -4.05 12.83
CA PRO A 114 -9.83 -2.71 13.39
C PRO A 114 -8.39 -2.39 13.84
N GLN A 115 -7.67 -3.38 14.36
CA GLN A 115 -6.29 -3.28 14.83
C GLN A 115 -5.24 -3.40 13.73
N GLU A 116 -5.64 -3.79 12.52
CA GLU A 116 -4.73 -3.99 11.40
C GLU A 116 -4.51 -2.68 10.64
N ARG A 117 -3.34 -2.52 10.06
CA ARG A 117 -2.97 -1.30 9.32
C ARG A 117 -2.51 -1.64 7.91
N VAL A 118 -2.93 -0.85 6.93
CA VAL A 118 -2.40 -0.96 5.56
C VAL A 118 -0.93 -0.54 5.56
N ILE A 119 -0.06 -1.37 4.97
CA ILE A 119 1.30 -1.00 4.57
C ILE A 119 1.25 -0.41 3.16
N GLY A 120 0.50 -1.06 2.25
CA GLY A 120 0.15 -0.51 0.95
C GLY A 120 -0.55 -1.52 0.05
N PHE A 121 -1.09 -1.04 -1.06
CA PHE A 121 -1.70 -1.85 -2.12
C PHE A 121 -0.77 -1.87 -3.32
N ILE A 122 -0.32 -3.07 -3.68
CA ILE A 122 0.55 -3.29 -4.83
C ILE A 122 -0.30 -3.72 -6.01
N HIS A 123 -0.45 -2.82 -6.98
CA HIS A 123 -1.06 -3.08 -8.27
C HIS A 123 -0.07 -3.81 -9.16
N ILE A 124 -0.48 -4.95 -9.72
CA ILE A 124 0.37 -5.84 -10.52
C ILE A 124 -0.33 -6.12 -11.85
N GLY A 125 0.38 -5.92 -12.95
CA GLY A 125 -0.11 -6.20 -14.30
C GLY A 125 0.98 -6.05 -15.36
N SER A 126 0.61 -6.06 -16.63
CA SER A 126 1.53 -5.80 -17.73
C SER A 126 1.36 -4.36 -18.22
N TYR A 127 2.46 -3.69 -18.51
CA TYR A 127 2.47 -2.34 -19.09
C TYR A 127 3.44 -2.32 -20.27
N ALA A 128 2.94 -1.98 -21.45
CA ALA A 128 3.75 -1.96 -22.69
C ALA A 128 4.41 -0.60 -22.96
N GLY A 129 4.07 0.45 -22.19
CA GLY A 129 4.66 1.76 -22.36
C GLY A 129 6.02 1.90 -21.67
N PRO A 130 6.78 2.96 -21.99
CA PRO A 130 8.01 3.27 -21.27
C PRO A 130 7.69 3.63 -19.82
N ALA A 131 8.45 3.10 -18.87
CA ALA A 131 8.37 3.55 -17.49
C ALA A 131 8.83 5.03 -17.43
N PRO A 132 8.03 5.94 -16.88
CA PRO A 132 8.43 7.33 -16.75
C PRO A 132 9.64 7.42 -15.81
N GLU A 133 10.71 8.06 -16.28
CA GLU A 133 11.88 8.30 -15.45
C GLU A 133 11.51 9.27 -14.31
N ARG A 134 12.06 9.02 -13.13
CA ARG A 134 11.85 9.85 -11.95
C ARG A 134 13.19 10.37 -11.47
N PRO A 135 13.34 11.68 -11.21
CA PRO A 135 14.57 12.19 -10.63
C PRO A 135 14.97 11.39 -9.38
N ARG A 136 16.15 10.77 -9.40
CA ARG A 136 16.72 10.14 -8.20
C ARG A 136 17.31 11.25 -7.32
N PRO A 137 17.17 11.16 -5.99
CA PRO A 137 17.82 12.11 -5.11
C PRO A 137 19.34 12.02 -5.28
N ASP A 138 20.01 13.17 -5.14
CA ASP A 138 21.47 13.24 -5.10
C ASP A 138 22.00 12.50 -3.87
N PRO A 139 22.77 11.40 -4.03
CA PRO A 139 23.28 10.64 -2.90
C PRO A 139 24.09 11.47 -1.91
N ALA A 140 24.81 12.49 -2.38
CA ALA A 140 25.62 13.36 -1.53
C ALA A 140 24.81 14.14 -0.49
N LYS A 141 23.48 14.27 -0.69
CA LYS A 141 22.56 14.92 0.26
C LYS A 141 21.94 13.95 1.25
N LEU A 142 22.19 12.64 1.12
CA LEU A 142 21.51 11.59 1.88
C LEU A 142 22.43 10.84 2.86
N TYR A 143 23.72 11.15 2.89
CA TYR A 143 24.65 10.58 3.86
C TYR A 143 25.42 11.69 4.59
N SER A 144 25.85 11.38 5.80
CA SER A 144 26.83 12.15 6.54
C SER A 144 27.73 11.18 7.28
N ASP A 145 29.00 11.53 7.41
CA ASP A 145 29.87 10.83 8.36
C ASP A 145 29.42 11.17 9.78
N TYR A 146 29.55 10.21 10.70
CA TYR A 146 29.21 10.42 12.10
C TYR A 146 30.10 11.51 12.70
N SER A 147 29.48 12.57 13.24
CA SER A 147 30.17 13.75 13.78
C SER A 147 30.00 13.94 15.29
N GLY A 148 29.53 12.90 16.01
CA GLY A 148 29.24 12.98 17.44
C GLY A 148 27.74 13.10 17.76
N PRO A 149 27.37 13.31 19.03
CA PRO A 149 25.97 13.46 19.43
C PRO A 149 25.36 14.76 18.87
N TRP A 150 24.04 14.74 18.62
CA TRP A 150 23.29 15.94 18.22
C TRP A 150 23.40 17.02 19.31
N ALA A 151 23.87 18.21 18.94
CA ALA A 151 24.11 19.31 19.88
C ALA A 151 23.01 20.38 19.89
N GLY A 152 21.95 20.24 19.07
CA GLY A 152 20.90 21.26 18.90
C GLY A 152 21.04 22.02 17.60
#